data_AF-A0A444XCJ9-F1
#
_entry.id   AF-A0A444XCJ9-F1
#
_cell.length_a   1.000
_cell.length_b   1.000
_cell.length_c   1.000
_cell.angle_alpha   90.00
_cell.angle_beta   90.00
_cell.angle_gamma   90.00
#
_symmetry.space_group_name_H-M   'P 1'
#
loop_
_entity.id
_entity.type
_entity.pdbx_description
1 polymer ?
#
loop_
_entity_poly.entity_id
_entity_poly.type
_entity_poly.pdbx_seq_one_letter_code
_entity_poly.pdbx_strand_id
1 'polypeptide(L)'
;MSDDEIKQLCLIDIDKILHSYDKILKDYPPMPLATEVDSSLLTERVIREELNFNRDDLKKNALDMLAIATPEQKYAFDKIVTTMYCD
;
A
#
# COMPACT_ATOMS: atom_id res chain seq x y z
N MET A 1 -1.87 12.80 -6.10
CA MET A 1 -1.18 13.14 -4.84
C MET A 1 -0.08 14.11 -5.17
N SER A 2 0.13 15.11 -4.34
CA SER A 2 1.29 16.01 -4.47
C SER A 2 2.52 15.36 -3.87
N ASP A 3 3.70 15.81 -4.30
CA ASP A 3 4.98 15.36 -3.74
C ASP A 3 5.08 15.66 -2.24
N ASP A 4 4.44 16.74 -1.79
CA ASP A 4 4.38 17.12 -0.38
C ASP A 4 3.56 16.11 0.45
N GLU A 5 2.40 15.67 -0.06
CA GLU A 5 1.58 14.64 0.61
C GLU A 5 2.38 13.33 0.74
N ILE A 6 3.05 12.92 -0.34
CA ILE A 6 3.88 11.71 -0.36
C ILE A 6 5.01 11.82 0.67
N LYS A 7 5.71 12.97 0.70
CA LYS A 7 6.79 13.22 1.64
C LYS A 7 6.32 13.15 3.09
N GLN A 8 5.17 13.76 3.41
CA GLN A 8 4.61 13.72 4.77
C GLN A 8 4.26 12.30 5.20
N LEU A 9 3.61 11.53 4.33
CA LEU A 9 3.27 10.14 4.60
C LEU A 9 4.51 9.27 4.83
N CYS A 10 5.55 9.44 4.01
CA CYS A 10 6.82 8.74 4.19
C CYS A 10 7.47 9.07 5.55
N LEU A 11 7.44 10.33 5.99
CA LEU A 11 8.01 10.71 7.28
C LEU A 11 7.23 10.10 8.45
N ILE A 12 5.89 9.99 8.36
CA ILE A 12 5.06 9.31 9.36
C ILE A 12 5.41 7.82 9.44
N ASP A 13 5.54 7.14 8.31
CA ASP A 13 5.87 5.72 8.29
C ASP A 13 7.28 5.45 8.84
N ILE A 14 8.25 6.34 8.54
CA ILE A 14 9.59 6.28 9.14
C ILE A 14 9.49 6.46 10.66
N ASP A 15 8.73 7.44 11.14
CA ASP A 15 8.58 7.68 12.58
C ASP A 15 7.95 6.49 13.30
N LYS A 16 6.94 5.84 12.72
CA LYS A 16 6.36 4.59 13.24
C LYS A 16 7.38 3.44 13.31
N ILE A 17 8.22 3.31 12.28
CA ILE A 17 9.29 2.31 12.28
C ILE A 17 10.28 2.63 13.40
N LEU A 18 10.69 3.90 13.56
CA LEU A 18 11.62 4.32 14.60
C LEU A 18 11.05 4.07 16.01
N HIS A 19 9.75 4.29 16.22
CA HIS A 19 9.08 4.01 17.49
C HIS A 19 9.21 2.55 17.91
N SER A 20 9.31 1.60 16.97
CA SER A 20 9.57 0.18 17.30
C SER A 20 10.97 -0.09 17.87
N TYR A 21 11.88 0.88 17.75
CA TYR A 21 13.24 0.86 18.28
C TYR A 21 13.47 1.93 19.36
N ASP A 22 12.40 2.44 19.98
CA ASP A 22 12.44 3.52 20.99
C ASP A 22 13.15 4.80 20.51
N LYS A 23 13.04 5.07 19.20
CA LYS A 23 13.56 6.29 18.57
C LYS A 23 12.43 7.10 17.97
N ILE A 24 12.68 8.38 17.76
CA ILE A 24 11.77 9.28 17.08
C ILE A 24 12.51 10.04 15.97
N LEU A 25 11.78 10.60 15.02
CA LEU A 25 12.37 11.35 13.92
C LEU A 25 13.30 12.49 14.39
N LYS A 26 13.01 13.08 15.57
CA LYS A 26 13.83 14.13 16.19
C LYS A 26 15.26 13.69 16.53
N ASP A 27 15.49 12.39 16.69
CA ASP A 27 16.83 11.83 16.96
C ASP A 27 17.72 11.84 15.70
N TYR A 28 17.18 12.22 14.55
CA TYR A 28 17.87 12.29 13.26
C TYR A 28 17.78 13.73 12.69
N PRO A 29 18.58 14.69 13.20
CA PRO A 29 18.50 16.11 12.82
C PRO A 29 18.58 16.46 11.32
N PRO A 30 19.27 15.69 10.46
CA PRO A 30 19.24 15.93 9.02
C PRO A 30 17.87 15.67 8.37
N MET A 31 16.99 14.93 9.05
CA MET A 31 15.68 14.52 8.53
C MET A 31 14.63 15.59 8.87
N PRO A 32 13.83 16.05 7.89
CA PRO A 32 12.75 17.00 8.15
C PRO A 32 11.68 16.34 9.01
N LEU A 33 11.13 17.07 9.98
CA LEU A 33 9.99 16.59 10.76
C LEU A 33 8.75 16.50 9.87
N ALA A 34 7.96 15.44 10.07
CA ALA A 34 6.58 15.48 9.62
C ALA A 34 5.89 16.66 10.32
N THR A 35 5.08 17.42 9.60
CA THR A 35 4.04 18.25 10.23
C THR A 35 3.18 17.31 11.08
N GLU A 36 2.50 17.78 12.12
CA GLU A 36 1.53 16.96 12.87
C GLU A 36 0.36 16.61 11.94
N VAL A 37 0.60 15.62 11.10
CA VAL A 37 -0.31 15.09 10.09
C VAL A 37 -1.04 13.99 10.81
N ASP A 38 -2.30 14.27 11.14
CA ASP A 38 -3.17 13.36 11.87
C ASP A 38 -3.18 11.99 11.17
N SER A 39 -3.11 10.94 11.98
CA SER A 39 -3.35 9.55 11.56
C SER A 39 -4.63 9.37 10.72
N SER A 40 -5.60 10.28 10.87
CA SER A 40 -6.78 10.37 10.00
C SER A 40 -6.42 10.52 8.51
N LEU A 41 -5.33 11.18 8.14
CA LEU A 41 -4.91 11.33 6.75
C LEU A 41 -4.49 10.01 6.09
N LEU A 42 -3.97 9.06 6.89
CA LEU A 42 -3.73 7.70 6.41
C LEU A 42 -5.04 6.96 6.14
N THR A 43 -6.01 7.11 7.06
CA THR A 43 -7.34 6.51 6.90
C THR A 43 -8.09 7.13 5.72
N GLU A 44 -8.07 8.45 5.57
CA GLU A 44 -8.64 9.17 4.43
C GLU A 44 -7.97 8.78 3.11
N ARG A 45 -6.66 8.54 3.12
CA ARG A 45 -5.94 8.03 1.95
C ARG A 45 -6.43 6.64 1.57
N VAL A 46 -6.47 5.70 2.52
CA VAL A 46 -6.95 4.33 2.25
C VAL A 46 -8.39 4.37 1.72
N ILE A 47 -9.28 5.14 2.35
CA ILE A 47 -10.66 5.30 1.89
C ILE A 47 -10.72 5.88 0.47
N ARG A 48 -9.91 6.90 0.17
CA ARG A 48 -9.86 7.52 -1.16
C ARG A 48 -9.33 6.57 -2.23
N GLU A 49 -8.26 5.83 -1.93
CA GLU A 49 -7.67 4.85 -2.83
C GLU A 49 -8.67 3.71 -3.14
N GLU A 50 -9.36 3.20 -2.12
CA GLU A 50 -10.41 2.18 -2.28
C GLU A 50 -11.62 2.72 -3.07
N LEU A 51 -12.07 3.94 -2.79
CA LEU A 51 -13.17 4.57 -3.54
C LEU A 51 -12.85 4.79 -5.01
N ASN A 52 -11.59 5.12 -5.31
CA ASN A 52 -11.11 5.34 -6.68
C ASN A 52 -10.54 4.07 -7.32
N PHE A 53 -10.70 2.91 -6.68
CA PHE A 53 -10.15 1.65 -7.18
C PHE A 53 -10.92 1.18 -8.42
N ASN A 54 -10.25 1.18 -9.58
CA ASN A 54 -10.87 0.75 -10.84
C ASN A 54 -10.87 -0.77 -10.97
N ARG A 55 -12.03 -1.38 -10.70
CA ARG A 55 -12.24 -2.82 -10.81
C ARG A 55 -12.15 -3.34 -12.25
N ASP A 56 -12.48 -2.52 -13.24
CA ASP A 56 -12.42 -2.92 -14.65
C ASP A 56 -10.98 -2.99 -15.14
N ASP A 57 -10.15 -2.02 -14.76
CA ASP A 57 -8.71 -2.04 -15.05
C ASP A 57 -8.02 -3.22 -14.35
N LEU A 58 -8.37 -3.48 -13.08
CA LEU A 58 -7.88 -4.67 -12.37
C LEU A 58 -8.21 -5.95 -13.14
N LYS A 59 -9.48 -6.12 -13.54
CA LYS A 59 -9.94 -7.30 -14.26
C LYS A 59 -9.20 -7.47 -15.59
N LYS A 60 -9.03 -6.38 -16.33
CA LYS A 60 -8.28 -6.38 -17.59
C LYS A 60 -6.83 -6.82 -17.38
N ASN A 61 -6.13 -6.21 -16.41
CA ASN A 61 -4.74 -6.55 -16.10
C ASN A 61 -4.59 -8.02 -15.67
N ALA A 62 -5.52 -8.54 -14.87
CA ALA A 62 -5.52 -9.94 -14.45
C ALA A 62 -5.69 -10.89 -15.65
N LEU A 63 -6.59 -10.57 -16.58
CA LEU A 63 -6.78 -11.35 -17.80
C LEU A 63 -5.54 -11.32 -18.70
N ASP A 64 -4.91 -10.16 -18.86
CA ASP A 64 -3.69 -10.00 -19.66
C ASP A 64 -2.52 -10.81 -19.07
N MET A 65 -2.36 -10.81 -17.73
CA MET A 65 -1.37 -11.63 -17.04
C MET A 65 -1.67 -13.13 -17.18
N LEU A 66 -2.93 -13.54 -17.02
CA LEU A 66 -3.35 -14.92 -17.20
C LEU A 66 -3.17 -15.40 -18.65
N ALA A 67 -3.30 -14.53 -19.65
CA ALA A 67 -3.11 -14.90 -21.04
C ALA A 67 -1.69 -15.41 -21.31
N ILE A 68 -0.69 -14.81 -20.67
CA ILE A 68 0.74 -15.15 -20.84
C ILE A 68 1.28 -16.14 -19.79
N ALA A 69 0.48 -16.49 -18.78
CA ALA A 69 0.90 -17.37 -17.71
C ALA A 69 1.08 -18.83 -18.17
N THR A 70 2.09 -19.51 -17.60
CA THR A 70 2.31 -20.95 -17.84
C THR A 70 1.21 -21.79 -17.18
N PRO A 71 1.02 -23.05 -17.60
CA PRO A 71 0.05 -23.95 -16.96
C PRO A 71 0.25 -24.08 -15.45
N GLU A 72 1.50 -24.11 -14.98
CA GLU A 72 1.84 -24.22 -13.56
C GLU A 72 1.47 -22.95 -12.78
N GLN A 73 1.71 -21.78 -13.38
CA GLN A 73 1.34 -20.48 -12.78
C GLN A 73 -0.18 -20.33 -12.68
N LYS A 74 -0.91 -20.74 -13.73
CA LYS A 74 -2.39 -20.76 -13.73
C LYS A 74 -2.92 -21.70 -12.65
N TYR A 75 -2.37 -22.91 -12.57
CA TYR A 75 -2.75 -23.87 -11.55
C TYR A 75 -2.52 -23.34 -10.13
N ALA A 76 -1.37 -22.69 -9.88
CA ALA A 76 -1.09 -22.07 -8.59
C ALA A 76 -2.07 -20.94 -8.27
N PHE A 77 -2.36 -20.08 -9.24
CA PHE A 77 -3.34 -18.99 -9.11
C PHE A 77 -4.73 -19.53 -8.76
N ASP A 78 -5.24 -20.49 -9.55
CA ASP A 78 -6.56 -21.08 -9.33
C ASP A 78 -6.66 -21.75 -7.95
N LYS A 79 -5.60 -22.45 -7.52
CA LYS A 79 -5.55 -23.06 -6.18
C LYS A 79 -5.62 -22.03 -5.05
N ILE A 80 -4.89 -20.91 -5.17
CA ILE A 80 -4.92 -19.82 -4.19
C ILE A 80 -6.32 -19.19 -4.15
N VAL A 81 -6.86 -18.80 -5.32
CA VAL A 81 -8.19 -18.19 -5.43
C VAL A 81 -9.25 -19.11 -4.84
N THR A 82 -9.26 -20.39 -5.22
CA THR A 82 -10.24 -21.36 -4.70
C THR A 82 -10.15 -21.48 -3.18
N THR A 83 -8.94 -21.50 -2.62
CA THR A 83 -8.75 -21.60 -1.17
C THR A 83 -9.26 -20.34 -0.45
N MET A 84 -9.02 -19.15 -0.99
CA MET A 84 -9.44 -17.89 -0.36
C MET A 84 -10.96 -17.62 -0.40
N TYR A 85 -11.68 -18.22 -1.34
CA TYR A 85 -13.13 -18.00 -1.54
C TYR A 85 -13.99 -19.20 -1.12
N CYS A 86 -13.41 -20.33 -0.70
CA CYS A 86 -14.15 -21.54 -0.31
C CYS A 86 -14.01 -21.93 1.18
N ASP A 87 -13.27 -21.14 1.97
CA ASP A 87 -13.34 -21.13 3.45
C ASP A 87 -14.28 -20.00 3.92
#